data_AF-A0A6L3X2Z3-F1
#
_entry.id   AF-A0A6L3X2Z3-F1
#
_cell.length_a   1.000
_cell.length_b   1.000
_cell.length_c   1.000
_cell.angle_alpha   90.00
_cell.angle_beta   90.00
_cell.angle_gamma   90.00
#
_symmetry.space_group_name_H-M   'P 1'
#
loop_
_entity.id
_entity.type
_entity.pdbx_description
1 polymer ?
#
loop_
_entity_poly.entity_id
_entity_poly.type
_entity_poly.pdbx_seq_one_letter_code
_entity_poly.pdbx_strand_id
1 'polypeptide(L)'
;LCLIHRHLFRNEMKGAGELRTSDISKGDIPFCHFEYIEKVGNELMASLESDKYLVGLQKEEFTDRISHYYCEINMLHPFISGNGVAQRIFFEQLAIHAGYVLNWQGIDPDDWAAANQSGARG
;
A
#
# COMPACT_ATOMS: atom_id res chain seq x y z
N LEU A 1 -6.54 -6.06 1.91
CA LEU A 1 -6.63 -4.59 1.68
C LEU A 1 -8.06 -4.07 1.51
N CYS A 2 -8.87 -4.55 0.54
CA CYS A 2 -10.23 -4.03 0.30
C CYS A 2 -11.16 -4.09 1.53
N LEU A 3 -11.05 -5.14 2.35
CA LEU A 3 -11.80 -5.25 3.60
C LEU A 3 -11.41 -4.18 4.64
N ILE A 4 -10.12 -3.84 4.73
CA ILE A 4 -9.64 -2.75 5.61
C ILE A 4 -10.28 -1.45 5.16
N HIS A 5 -10.19 -1.13 3.86
CA HIS A 5 -10.78 0.07 3.30
C HIS A 5 -12.31 0.12 3.50
N ARG A 6 -13.02 -0.99 3.26
CA ARG A 6 -14.45 -1.08 3.54
C ARG A 6 -14.76 -0.83 5.00
N HIS A 7 -14.00 -1.42 5.91
CA HIS A 7 -14.24 -1.24 7.34
C HIS A 7 -14.08 0.22 7.76
N LEU A 8 -13.03 0.89 7.28
CA LEU A 8 -12.77 2.29 7.61
C LEU A 8 -13.85 3.22 7.06
N PHE A 9 -14.27 3.02 5.81
CA PHE A 9 -15.02 4.04 5.08
C PHE A 9 -16.48 3.68 4.73
N ARG A 10 -17.00 2.52 5.14
CA ARG A 10 -18.39 2.07 4.84
C ARG A 10 -19.48 3.07 5.20
N ASN A 11 -19.24 3.94 6.19
CA ASN A 11 -20.21 4.94 6.64
C ASN A 11 -20.00 6.31 5.99
N GLU A 12 -18.90 6.51 5.27
CA GLU A 12 -18.50 7.81 4.71
C GLU A 12 -18.58 7.85 3.18
N MET A 13 -18.38 6.71 2.50
CA MET A 13 -18.40 6.64 1.04
C MET A 13 -19.12 5.40 0.53
N LYS A 14 -19.85 5.55 -0.59
CA LYS A 14 -20.59 4.45 -1.22
C LYS A 14 -19.66 3.34 -1.74
N GLY A 15 -18.56 3.70 -2.38
CA GLY A 15 -17.58 2.75 -2.96
C GLY A 15 -16.57 2.18 -1.95
N ALA A 16 -16.95 2.04 -0.68
CA ALA A 16 -16.03 1.60 0.36
C ALA A 16 -15.57 0.14 0.12
N GLY A 17 -14.31 0.01 -0.26
CA GLY A 17 -13.64 -1.27 -0.52
C GLY A 17 -13.84 -1.78 -1.94
N GLU A 18 -14.36 -0.93 -2.83
CA GLU A 18 -14.45 -1.19 -4.26
C GLU A 18 -13.23 -0.60 -4.96
N LEU A 19 -12.68 -1.34 -5.94
CA LEU A 19 -11.60 -0.84 -6.76
C LEU A 19 -12.10 0.33 -7.62
N ARG A 20 -11.25 1.33 -7.86
CA ARG A 20 -11.61 2.46 -8.72
C ARG A 20 -11.78 2.01 -10.17
N THR A 21 -12.66 2.71 -10.88
CA THR A 21 -13.00 2.46 -12.30
C THR A 21 -12.57 3.62 -13.21
N SER A 22 -11.64 4.44 -12.74
CA SER A 22 -11.09 5.58 -13.48
C SER A 22 -9.62 5.78 -13.13
N ASP A 23 -8.86 6.35 -14.05
CA ASP A 23 -7.48 6.72 -13.80
C ASP A 23 -7.38 7.94 -12.89
N ILE A 24 -6.31 7.97 -12.12
CA ILE A 24 -5.96 9.06 -11.20
C ILE A 24 -4.45 9.26 -11.21
N SER A 25 -4.03 10.48 -10.89
CA SER A 25 -2.64 10.86 -10.75
C SER A 25 -2.43 11.66 -9.46
N LYS A 26 -1.18 11.72 -9.01
CA LYS A 26 -0.74 12.69 -8.00
C LYS A 26 0.23 13.66 -8.66
N GLY A 27 -0.25 14.86 -8.98
CA GLY A 27 0.47 15.77 -9.88
C GLY A 27 0.62 15.12 -11.26
N ASP A 28 1.85 15.11 -11.78
CA ASP A 28 2.18 14.54 -13.09
C ASP A 28 2.46 13.03 -13.07
N ILE A 29 2.34 12.37 -11.91
CA ILE A 29 2.62 10.94 -11.75
C ILE A 29 1.31 10.15 -11.84
N PRO A 30 1.05 9.40 -12.93
CA PRO A 30 -0.11 8.52 -13.03
C PRO A 30 0.07 7.29 -12.13
N PHE A 31 -1.02 6.86 -11.49
CA PHE A 31 -1.08 5.55 -10.84
C PHE A 31 -1.41 4.44 -11.85
N CYS A 32 -1.46 3.19 -11.39
CA CYS A 32 -1.82 2.03 -12.22
C CYS A 32 -3.08 2.30 -13.07
N HIS A 33 -3.10 1.90 -14.34
CA HIS A 33 -4.32 2.02 -15.13
C HIS A 33 -5.45 1.19 -14.50
N PHE A 34 -6.66 1.76 -14.37
CA PHE A 34 -7.68 1.17 -13.51
C PHE A 34 -8.08 -0.27 -13.90
N GLU A 35 -8.08 -0.60 -15.19
CA GLU A 35 -8.40 -1.96 -15.68
C GLU A 35 -7.35 -3.00 -15.25
N TYR A 36 -6.14 -2.57 -14.88
CA TYR A 36 -5.06 -3.46 -14.47
C TYR A 36 -4.94 -3.64 -12.96
N ILE A 37 -5.71 -2.89 -12.15
CA ILE A 37 -5.59 -2.92 -10.69
C ILE A 37 -5.80 -4.33 -10.13
N GLU A 38 -6.83 -5.03 -10.59
CA GLU A 38 -7.13 -6.38 -10.08
C GLU A 38 -6.01 -7.36 -10.44
N LYS A 39 -5.57 -7.36 -11.70
CA LYS A 39 -4.48 -8.22 -12.17
C LYS A 39 -3.18 -7.96 -11.40
N VAL A 40 -2.69 -6.73 -11.43
CA VAL A 40 -1.41 -6.34 -10.80
C VAL A 40 -1.49 -6.48 -9.27
N GLY A 41 -2.63 -6.14 -8.68
CA GLY A 41 -2.87 -6.33 -7.26
C GLY A 41 -2.80 -7.80 -6.84
N ASN A 42 -3.39 -8.71 -7.62
CA ASN A 42 -3.31 -10.14 -7.34
C ASN A 42 -1.89 -10.68 -7.51
N GLU A 43 -1.15 -10.22 -8.53
CA GLU A 43 0.27 -10.57 -8.72
C GLU A 43 1.13 -10.12 -7.53
N LEU A 44 0.93 -8.88 -7.04
CA LEU A 44 1.65 -8.36 -5.87
C LEU A 44 1.32 -9.15 -4.59
N MET A 45 0.05 -9.49 -4.38
CA MET A 45 -0.36 -10.27 -3.21
C MET A 45 0.18 -11.70 -3.26
N ALA A 46 0.25 -12.32 -4.45
CA ALA A 46 0.84 -13.63 -4.64
C ALA A 46 2.36 -13.63 -4.38
N SER A 47 3.08 -12.59 -4.83
CA SER A 47 4.50 -12.42 -4.49
C SER A 47 4.70 -12.28 -2.98
N LEU A 48 3.87 -11.47 -2.30
CA LEU A 48 3.95 -11.28 -0.85
C LEU A 48 3.67 -12.59 -0.09
N GLU A 49 2.74 -13.41 -0.57
CA GLU A 49 2.47 -14.74 -0.04
C GLU A 49 3.66 -15.71 -0.26
N SER A 50 4.28 -15.68 -1.45
CA SER A 50 5.49 -16.46 -1.74
C SER A 50 6.66 -16.08 -0.82
N ASP A 51 6.75 -14.81 -0.44
CA ASP A 51 7.71 -14.30 0.56
C ASP A 51 7.27 -14.59 2.01
N LYS A 52 6.26 -15.44 2.20
CA LYS A 52 5.73 -15.85 3.50
C LYS A 52 5.30 -14.66 4.36
N TYR A 53 4.76 -13.62 3.73
CA TYR A 53 4.35 -12.39 4.40
C TYR A 53 5.48 -11.75 5.23
N LEU A 54 6.72 -11.90 4.77
CA LEU A 54 7.93 -11.34 5.39
C LEU A 54 8.27 -11.92 6.78
N VAL A 55 7.65 -13.04 7.16
CA VAL A 55 7.88 -13.67 8.47
C VAL A 55 9.27 -14.31 8.52
N GLY A 56 9.99 -14.05 9.61
CA GLY A 56 11.30 -14.66 9.90
C GLY A 56 12.50 -13.97 9.24
N LEU A 57 12.27 -12.87 8.50
CA LEU A 57 13.35 -12.04 7.97
C LEU A 57 14.07 -11.28 9.09
N GLN A 58 15.37 -11.04 8.91
CA GLN A 58 16.12 -10.12 9.77
C GLN A 58 15.75 -8.67 9.44
N LYS A 59 16.10 -7.74 10.32
CA LYS A 59 15.60 -6.35 10.25
C LYS A 59 15.92 -5.66 8.93
N GLU A 60 17.13 -5.84 8.44
CA GLU A 60 17.61 -5.24 7.19
C GLU A 60 16.80 -5.76 6.00
N GLU A 61 16.70 -7.09 5.87
CA GLU A 61 15.93 -7.72 4.79
C GLU A 61 14.43 -7.44 4.89
N PHE A 62 13.87 -7.42 6.10
CA PHE A 62 12.48 -7.02 6.35
C PHE A 62 12.25 -5.59 5.86
N THR A 63 13.15 -4.66 6.20
CA THR A 63 13.04 -3.24 5.82
C THR A 63 13.08 -3.07 4.31
N ASP A 64 13.98 -3.79 3.62
CA ASP A 64 14.08 -3.74 2.17
C ASP A 64 12.83 -4.31 1.49
N ARG A 65 12.37 -5.50 1.91
CA ARG A 65 11.18 -6.13 1.33
C ARG A 65 9.90 -5.35 1.63
N ILE A 66 9.69 -4.89 2.86
CA ILE A 66 8.48 -4.12 3.18
C ILE A 66 8.44 -2.79 2.43
N SER A 67 9.59 -2.12 2.26
CA SER A 67 9.67 -0.87 1.51
C SER A 67 9.33 -1.08 0.04
N HIS A 68 9.83 -2.17 -0.57
CA HIS A 68 9.46 -2.56 -1.92
C HIS A 68 7.94 -2.76 -2.06
N TYR A 69 7.33 -3.61 -1.23
CA TYR A 69 5.88 -3.84 -1.28
C TYR A 69 5.07 -2.57 -1.02
N TYR A 70 5.56 -1.70 -0.14
CA TYR A 70 4.92 -0.41 0.15
C TYR A 70 4.88 0.46 -1.11
N CYS A 71 6.01 0.62 -1.79
CA CYS A 71 6.09 1.39 -3.03
C CYS A 71 5.19 0.83 -4.13
N GLU A 72 5.22 -0.49 -4.35
CA GLU A 72 4.40 -1.16 -5.38
C GLU A 72 2.90 -0.97 -5.11
N ILE A 73 2.45 -1.22 -3.87
CA ILE A 73 1.04 -1.06 -3.49
C ILE A 73 0.62 0.41 -3.51
N ASN A 74 1.52 1.34 -3.16
CA ASN A 74 1.26 2.78 -3.28
C ASN A 74 1.02 3.20 -4.74
N MET A 75 1.77 2.62 -5.68
CA MET A 75 1.60 2.87 -7.13
C MET A 75 0.39 2.17 -7.75
N LEU A 76 -0.02 1.02 -7.19
CA LEU A 76 -1.28 0.38 -7.53
C LEU A 76 -2.47 1.31 -7.28
N HIS A 77 -2.46 2.01 -6.14
CA HIS A 77 -3.46 3.01 -5.72
C HIS A 77 -4.92 2.55 -5.99
N PRO A 78 -5.37 1.43 -5.38
CA PRO A 78 -6.54 0.69 -5.84
C PRO A 78 -7.90 1.40 -5.64
N PHE A 79 -7.98 2.40 -4.76
CA PHE A 79 -9.23 3.08 -4.41
C PHE A 79 -9.27 4.52 -4.94
N ILE A 80 -10.46 5.11 -5.04
CA ILE A 80 -10.62 6.51 -5.48
C ILE A 80 -10.10 7.52 -4.45
N SER A 81 -10.17 7.18 -3.16
CA SER A 81 -9.67 7.94 -2.02
C SER A 81 -9.38 6.98 -0.86
N GLY A 82 -8.73 7.43 0.21
CA GLY A 82 -8.49 6.62 1.40
C GLY A 82 -7.35 5.58 1.29
N ASN A 83 -6.61 5.54 0.17
CA ASN A 83 -5.51 4.59 -0.06
C ASN A 83 -4.47 4.61 1.05
N GLY A 84 -3.90 5.77 1.36
CA GLY A 84 -2.80 5.86 2.33
C GLY A 84 -3.19 5.38 3.74
N VAL A 85 -4.44 5.59 4.16
CA VAL A 85 -4.91 5.12 5.48
C VAL A 85 -5.06 3.59 5.48
N ALA A 86 -5.72 3.04 4.46
CA ALA A 86 -5.91 1.60 4.35
C ALA A 86 -4.58 0.84 4.16
N GLN A 87 -3.63 1.41 3.42
CA GLN A 87 -2.31 0.84 3.19
C GLN A 87 -1.46 0.84 4.46
N ARG A 88 -1.41 1.95 5.23
CA ARG A 88 -0.67 1.96 6.50
C ARG A 88 -1.17 0.89 7.45
N ILE A 89 -2.49 0.73 7.62
CA ILE A 89 -3.06 -0.31 8.48
C ILE A 89 -2.72 -1.71 7.95
N PHE A 90 -2.74 -1.92 6.64
CA PHE A 90 -2.32 -3.19 6.04
C PHE A 90 -0.86 -3.52 6.38
N PHE A 91 0.06 -2.55 6.23
CA PHE A 91 1.47 -2.75 6.52
C PHE A 91 1.80 -2.83 8.02
N GLU A 92 1.06 -2.13 8.87
CA GLU A 92 1.14 -2.28 10.32
C GLU A 92 0.79 -3.72 10.74
N GLN A 93 -0.32 -4.25 10.24
CA GLN A 93 -0.72 -5.64 10.51
C GLN A 93 0.31 -6.64 9.98
N LEU A 94 0.80 -6.44 8.75
CA LEU A 94 1.86 -7.25 8.16
C LEU A 94 3.12 -7.26 9.04
N ALA A 95 3.58 -6.09 9.45
CA ALA A 95 4.76 -5.94 10.28
C ALA A 95 4.60 -6.62 11.64
N ILE A 96 3.45 -6.45 12.31
CA ILE A 96 3.15 -7.09 13.59
C ILE A 96 3.23 -8.62 13.46
N HIS A 97 2.66 -9.18 12.39
CA HIS A 97 2.74 -10.62 12.13
C HIS A 97 4.16 -11.11 11.81
N ALA A 98 5.01 -10.25 11.24
CA ALA A 98 6.42 -10.53 11.01
C ALA A 98 7.32 -10.30 12.23
N GLY A 99 6.78 -9.84 13.38
CA GLY A 99 7.53 -9.59 14.61
C GLY A 99 8.12 -8.18 14.73
N TYR A 100 7.66 -7.24 13.90
CA TYR A 100 8.08 -5.84 13.88
C TYR A 100 6.92 -4.88 14.19
N VAL A 101 7.26 -3.64 14.52
CA VAL A 101 6.28 -2.56 14.72
C VAL A 101 6.68 -1.38 13.85
N LEU A 102 5.76 -0.89 13.03
CA LEU A 102 5.94 0.35 12.29
C LEU A 102 5.53 1.52 13.19
N ASN A 103 6.41 2.50 13.33
CA ASN A 103 6.12 3.72 14.08
C ASN A 103 6.16 4.92 13.12
N TRP A 104 5.00 5.57 12.94
CA TRP A 104 4.86 6.75 12.09
C TRP A 104 5.07 8.07 12.86
N GLN A 105 5.28 8.02 14.17
CA GLN A 105 5.44 9.20 14.99
C GLN A 105 6.68 10.00 14.56
N GLY A 106 6.51 11.31 14.34
CA GLY A 106 7.60 12.21 13.98
C GLY A 106 8.04 12.12 12.51
N ILE A 107 7.37 11.31 11.68
CA ILE A 107 7.56 11.35 10.23
C ILE A 107 6.88 12.59 9.66
N ASP A 108 7.66 13.45 9.02
CA ASP A 108 7.15 14.63 8.35
C ASP A 108 6.32 14.23 7.11
N PRO A 109 5.11 14.80 6.90
CA PRO A 109 4.28 14.48 5.76
C PRO A 109 4.92 14.77 4.40
N ASP A 110 5.76 15.80 4.29
CA ASP A 110 6.44 16.18 3.06
C ASP A 110 7.59 15.22 2.76
N ASP A 111 8.38 14.84 3.77
CA ASP A 111 9.41 13.80 3.65
C ASP A 111 8.79 12.46 3.22
N TRP A 112 7.65 12.09 3.82
CA TRP A 112 6.90 10.90 3.46
C TRP A 112 6.40 10.96 2.01
N ALA A 113 5.85 12.09 1.59
CA ALA A 113 5.39 12.29 0.22
C ALA A 113 6.56 12.20 -0.77
N ALA A 114 7.71 12.80 -0.45
CA ALA A 114 8.92 12.75 -1.25
C ALA A 114 9.46 11.32 -1.38
N ALA A 115 9.51 10.56 -0.28
CA ALA A 115 9.95 9.16 -0.30
C ALA A 115 9.10 8.29 -1.22
N ASN A 116 7.77 8.43 -1.16
CA ASN A 116 6.86 7.70 -2.06
C ASN A 116 7.00 8.11 -3.53
N GLN A 117 7.30 9.38 -3.81
CA GLN A 117 7.55 9.85 -5.16
C GLN A 117 8.88 9.33 -5.71
N SER A 118 9.92 9.27 -4.88
CA SER A 118 11.21 8.70 -5.26
C SER A 118 11.08 7.20 -5.53
N GLY A 119 10.40 6.45 -4.67
CA GLY A 119 10.17 5.01 -4.87
C GLY A 119 9.35 4.68 -6.13
N ALA A 120 8.50 5.59 -6.58
CA ALA A 120 7.77 5.44 -7.85
C ALA A 120 8.66 5.61 -9.10
N ARG A 121 9.84 6.22 -8.96
CA ARG A 121 10.74 6.57 -10.07
C ARG A 121 11.94 5.62 -10.21
N GLY A 122 12.15 4.72 -9.25
CA GLY A 122 13.33 3.84 -9.18
C GLY A 122 14.42 4.44 -8.31
#